data_AF-A0A818Y3J6-F1
#
_entry.id   AF-A0A818Y3J6-F1
#
_cell.length_a   1.000
_cell.length_b   1.000
_cell.length_c   1.000
_cell.angle_alpha   90.00
_cell.angle_beta   90.00
_cell.angle_gamma   90.00
#
_symmetry.space_group_name_H-M   'P 1'
#
loop_
_entity.id
_entity.type
_entity.pdbx_description
1 polymer ?
#
loop_
_entity_poly.entity_id
_entity_poly.type
_entity_poly.pdbx_seq_one_letter_code
_entity_poly.pdbx_strand_id
1 'polypeptide(L)'
;MISKHYIIAGLCFILAIIGIERTIYWFLFVSTFIFGFIIHLIVNKKIWIKSNPIYDKIKTAFIQSKLFIRISDLQNDSSSSLKKSKSSTERAPLTGISDIDEPLYELVDLFVRDYIEIWYKTQISSDESFIDDVKSGIYTTIRHLSERLREIDWLDFCTGTIVDSFATHVRLYRNAKERLRLEQSTDIRSCFFDLEAEYERGICRDEVCMDKDKEKEFLRDIVEVLIYILLPANEFRCVPARVLIREVAVNLGLIPFIDMYSDPDAINQLIINM
;
A
#
# COMPACT_ATOMS: atom_id res chain seq x y z
N MET A 1 -49.52 2.60 -17.87
CA MET A 1 -49.66 1.42 -16.99
C MET A 1 -49.88 0.19 -17.86
N ILE A 2 -48.82 -0.55 -18.20
CA ILE A 2 -48.98 -1.84 -18.89
C ILE A 2 -49.59 -2.79 -17.86
N SER A 3 -50.83 -3.23 -18.11
CA SER A 3 -51.58 -4.09 -17.19
C SER A 3 -50.81 -5.40 -16.97
N LYS A 4 -50.67 -5.82 -15.70
CA LYS A 4 -50.04 -7.09 -15.28
C LYS A 4 -50.58 -8.30 -16.06
N HIS A 5 -51.79 -8.20 -16.61
CA HIS A 5 -52.43 -9.23 -17.42
C HIS A 5 -51.71 -9.48 -18.74
N TYR A 6 -51.12 -8.46 -19.39
CA TYR A 6 -50.37 -8.64 -20.64
C TYR A 6 -49.03 -9.35 -20.42
N ILE A 7 -48.38 -9.13 -19.26
CA ILE A 7 -47.14 -9.83 -18.90
C ILE A 7 -47.43 -11.32 -18.65
N ILE A 8 -48.49 -11.63 -17.90
CA ILE A 8 -48.90 -13.01 -17.61
C ILE A 8 -49.31 -13.72 -18.91
N ALA A 9 -50.11 -13.07 -19.77
CA ALA A 9 -50.51 -13.63 -21.06
C ALA A 9 -49.31 -13.89 -21.97
N GLY A 10 -48.34 -12.96 -22.02
CA GLY A 10 -47.09 -13.13 -22.76
C GLY A 10 -46.26 -14.31 -22.24
N LEU A 11 -46.14 -14.47 -20.92
CA LEU A 11 -45.41 -15.58 -20.30
C LEU A 11 -46.08 -16.92 -20.59
N CYS A 12 -47.42 -17.00 -20.52
CA CYS A 12 -48.18 -18.19 -20.91
C CYS A 12 -48.04 -18.53 -22.40
N PHE A 13 -48.02 -17.53 -23.28
CA PHE A 13 -47.85 -17.74 -24.73
C PHE A 13 -46.44 -18.24 -25.06
N ILE A 14 -45.41 -17.70 -24.40
CA ILE A 14 -44.02 -18.16 -24.52
C ILE A 14 -43.87 -19.60 -24.00
N LEU A 15 -44.46 -19.92 -22.85
CA LEU A 15 -44.48 -21.28 -22.28
C LEU A 15 -45.21 -22.27 -23.21
N ALA A 16 -46.28 -21.85 -23.87
CA ALA A 16 -47.04 -22.68 -24.81
C ALA A 16 -46.30 -22.94 -26.13
N ILE A 17 -45.57 -21.94 -26.65
CA ILE A 17 -44.79 -22.07 -27.90
C ILE A 17 -43.55 -22.93 -27.71
N ILE A 18 -42.85 -22.76 -26.58
CA ILE A 18 -41.55 -23.40 -26.35
C ILE A 18 -41.73 -24.80 -25.74
N GLY A 19 -42.87 -25.06 -25.08
CA GLY A 19 -43.15 -26.31 -24.38
C GLY A 19 -42.50 -26.31 -23.00
N ILE A 20 -43.28 -26.64 -21.97
CA ILE A 20 -42.86 -26.59 -20.56
C ILE A 20 -41.56 -27.38 -20.35
N GLU A 21 -41.40 -28.54 -20.98
CA GLU A 21 -40.17 -29.34 -20.89
C GLU A 21 -38.94 -28.57 -21.39
N ARG A 22 -39.01 -27.92 -22.56
CA ARG A 22 -37.84 -27.18 -23.11
C ARG A 22 -37.52 -25.94 -22.28
N THR A 23 -38.52 -25.30 -21.66
CA THR A 23 -38.27 -24.18 -20.75
C THR A 23 -37.58 -24.63 -19.47
N ILE A 24 -37.94 -25.81 -18.93
CA ILE A 24 -37.25 -26.40 -17.77
C ILE A 24 -35.81 -26.77 -18.14
N TYR A 25 -35.57 -27.41 -19.29
CA TYR A 25 -34.21 -27.73 -19.74
C TYR A 25 -33.35 -26.48 -19.95
N TRP A 26 -33.93 -25.40 -20.47
CA TRP A 26 -33.21 -24.13 -20.64
C TRP A 26 -32.86 -23.49 -19.29
N PHE A 27 -33.78 -23.49 -18.33
CA PHE A 27 -33.50 -22.99 -16.96
C PHE A 27 -32.44 -23.84 -16.24
N LEU A 28 -32.48 -25.17 -16.37
CA LEU A 28 -31.46 -26.06 -15.81
C LEU A 28 -30.09 -25.82 -16.45
N PHE A 29 -30.04 -25.62 -17.78
CA PHE A 29 -28.80 -25.32 -18.50
C PHE A 29 -28.20 -23.96 -18.10
N VAL A 30 -29.03 -22.92 -17.96
CA VAL A 30 -28.57 -21.60 -17.50
C VAL A 30 -28.09 -21.67 -16.05
N SER A 31 -28.78 -22.43 -15.19
CA SER A 31 -28.38 -22.62 -13.79
C SER A 31 -27.02 -23.30 -13.65
N THR A 32 -26.75 -24.37 -14.42
CA THR A 32 -25.45 -25.05 -14.38
C THR A 32 -24.32 -24.17 -14.95
N PHE A 33 -24.61 -23.33 -15.94
CA PHE A 33 -23.64 -22.38 -16.47
C PHE A 33 -23.32 -21.27 -15.45
N ILE A 34 -24.33 -20.70 -14.78
CA ILE A 34 -24.13 -19.68 -13.73
C ILE A 34 -23.36 -20.28 -12.55
N PHE A 35 -23.71 -21.50 -12.12
CA PHE A 35 -23.00 -22.18 -11.04
C PHE A 35 -21.55 -22.50 -11.43
N GLY A 36 -21.31 -22.99 -12.65
CA GLY A 36 -19.97 -23.21 -13.18
C GLY A 36 -19.15 -21.91 -13.28
N PHE A 37 -19.77 -20.80 -13.69
CA PHE A 37 -19.14 -19.50 -13.74
C PHE A 37 -18.80 -18.96 -12.34
N ILE A 38 -19.69 -19.11 -11.36
CA ILE A 38 -19.43 -18.74 -9.97
C ILE A 38 -18.29 -19.59 -9.38
N ILE A 39 -18.28 -20.90 -9.63
CA ILE A 39 -17.18 -21.77 -9.20
C ILE A 39 -15.87 -21.37 -9.89
N HIS A 40 -15.90 -21.06 -11.19
CA HIS A 40 -14.73 -20.56 -11.91
C HIS A 40 -14.22 -19.22 -11.34
N LEU A 41 -15.11 -18.29 -10.99
CA LEU A 41 -14.73 -17.03 -10.33
C LEU A 41 -14.16 -17.26 -8.93
N ILE A 42 -14.72 -18.17 -8.13
CA ILE A 42 -14.20 -18.49 -6.79
C ILE A 42 -12.84 -19.19 -6.89
N VAL A 43 -12.69 -20.13 -7.81
CA VAL A 43 -11.44 -20.88 -8.04
C VAL A 43 -10.38 -19.96 -8.62
N ASN A 44 -10.69 -19.12 -9.61
CA ASN A 44 -9.76 -18.14 -10.17
C ASN A 44 -9.43 -17.04 -9.18
N LYS A 45 -10.36 -16.57 -8.34
CA LYS A 45 -10.06 -15.63 -7.25
C LYS A 45 -9.12 -16.28 -6.23
N LYS A 46 -9.35 -17.54 -5.88
CA LYS A 46 -8.48 -18.30 -4.96
C LYS A 46 -7.11 -18.61 -5.57
N ILE A 47 -7.04 -18.88 -6.87
CA ILE A 47 -5.79 -19.06 -7.62
C ILE A 47 -5.08 -17.72 -7.77
N TRP A 48 -5.76 -16.61 -8.04
CA TRP A 48 -5.18 -15.27 -8.14
C TRP A 48 -4.63 -14.79 -6.79
N ILE A 49 -5.32 -15.09 -5.69
CA ILE A 49 -4.84 -14.81 -4.33
C ILE A 49 -3.66 -15.72 -3.96
N LYS A 50 -3.63 -16.99 -4.41
CA LYS A 50 -2.59 -17.99 -4.09
C LYS A 50 -1.39 -17.96 -5.06
N SER A 51 -1.56 -17.42 -6.27
CA SER A 51 -0.58 -17.39 -7.37
C SER A 51 0.15 -16.05 -7.46
N ASN A 52 -0.17 -15.09 -6.58
CA ASN A 52 0.64 -13.89 -6.42
C ASN A 52 1.71 -14.15 -5.36
N PRO A 53 2.93 -14.60 -5.75
CA PRO A 53 4.04 -14.74 -4.82
C PRO A 53 4.41 -13.40 -4.18
N ILE A 54 3.97 -12.27 -4.75
CA ILE A 54 4.10 -10.91 -4.22
C ILE A 54 3.14 -10.69 -3.04
N TYR A 55 1.89 -11.16 -3.09
CA TYR A 55 0.98 -11.06 -1.95
C TYR A 55 1.51 -11.89 -0.78
N ASP A 56 1.97 -13.11 -1.05
CA ASP A 56 2.57 -13.94 0.00
C ASP A 56 3.95 -13.42 0.43
N LYS A 57 4.76 -12.78 -0.41
CA LYS A 57 6.02 -12.11 -0.03
C LYS A 57 5.80 -10.82 0.76
N ILE A 58 4.83 -9.99 0.40
CA ILE A 58 4.46 -8.79 1.17
C ILE A 58 3.88 -9.22 2.50
N LYS A 59 2.96 -10.20 2.49
CA LYS A 59 2.40 -10.78 3.69
C LYS A 59 3.46 -11.48 4.53
N THR A 60 4.42 -12.20 3.94
CA THR A 60 5.52 -12.83 4.69
C THR A 60 6.61 -11.86 5.09
N ALA A 61 6.90 -10.77 4.38
CA ALA A 61 7.78 -9.71 4.85
C ALA A 61 7.13 -8.93 6.01
N PHE A 62 5.81 -8.72 5.92
CA PHE A 62 4.98 -8.17 6.99
C PHE A 62 4.90 -9.12 8.20
N ILE A 63 4.77 -10.43 7.99
CA ILE A 63 4.75 -11.50 9.02
C ILE A 63 6.15 -11.86 9.55
N GLN A 64 7.22 -11.72 8.76
CA GLN A 64 8.62 -12.00 9.13
C GLN A 64 9.23 -10.87 9.94
N SER A 65 8.58 -9.69 10.02
CA SER A 65 8.78 -8.83 11.17
C SER A 65 8.47 -9.71 12.40
N LYS A 66 9.53 -10.08 13.14
CA LYS A 66 9.57 -11.15 14.18
C LYS A 66 8.55 -11.02 15.32
N LEU A 67 7.62 -10.07 15.25
CA LEU A 67 6.57 -9.78 16.22
C LEU A 67 5.31 -10.66 16.03
N PHE A 68 5.01 -11.18 14.83
CA PHE A 68 3.72 -11.85 14.58
C PHE A 68 3.60 -13.29 15.14
N ILE A 69 4.70 -14.04 15.28
CA ILE A 69 4.64 -15.43 15.81
C ILE A 69 4.09 -15.45 17.26
N ARG A 70 4.15 -14.32 17.98
CA ARG A 70 3.61 -14.21 19.34
C ARG A 70 2.18 -13.65 19.39
N ILE A 71 1.66 -13.11 18.30
CA ILE A 71 0.35 -12.43 18.22
C ILE A 71 -0.76 -13.39 17.79
N SER A 72 -0.47 -14.41 16.96
CA SER A 72 -1.49 -15.39 16.54
C SER A 72 -2.08 -16.18 17.72
N ASP A 73 -1.27 -16.43 18.75
CA ASP A 73 -1.71 -17.13 19.96
C ASP A 73 -2.56 -16.24 20.89
N LEU A 74 -2.44 -14.91 20.77
CA LEU A 74 -3.22 -13.92 21.53
C LEU A 74 -4.50 -13.49 20.81
N GLN A 75 -4.54 -13.58 19.47
CA GLN A 75 -5.70 -13.20 18.65
C GLN A 75 -6.93 -14.10 18.88
N ASN A 76 -6.73 -15.34 19.31
CA ASN A 76 -7.84 -16.24 19.65
C ASN A 76 -8.64 -15.75 20.88
N ASP A 77 -8.01 -15.01 21.81
CA ASP A 77 -8.69 -14.48 23.00
C ASP A 77 -9.40 -13.13 22.74
N SER A 78 -8.88 -12.30 21.83
CA SER A 78 -9.39 -10.93 21.59
C SER A 78 -10.58 -10.82 20.64
N SER A 79 -10.96 -11.90 19.95
CA SER A 79 -12.10 -11.90 19.00
C SER A 79 -13.47 -11.68 19.68
N SER A 80 -13.51 -11.66 21.01
CA SER A 80 -14.71 -11.41 21.82
C SER A 80 -14.96 -9.93 22.19
N SER A 81 -14.02 -9.00 21.99
CA SER A 81 -14.09 -7.65 22.57
C SER A 81 -14.17 -6.46 21.60
N LEU A 82 -14.26 -6.66 20.27
CA LEU A 82 -14.47 -5.57 19.31
C LEU A 82 -15.95 -5.11 19.29
N LYS A 83 -16.40 -4.44 20.35
CA LYS A 83 -17.56 -3.55 20.29
C LYS A 83 -17.14 -2.22 19.69
N LYS A 84 -17.70 -1.91 18.52
CA LYS A 84 -17.64 -0.63 17.81
C LYS A 84 -17.96 0.52 18.78
N SER A 85 -16.93 1.24 19.23
CA SER A 85 -17.10 2.53 19.90
C SER A 85 -17.45 3.58 18.84
N LYS A 86 -18.74 3.91 18.72
CA LYS A 86 -19.18 5.14 18.07
C LYS A 86 -19.08 6.26 19.12
N SER A 87 -17.95 6.96 19.17
CA SER A 87 -17.92 8.30 19.77
C SER A 87 -18.04 9.33 18.65
N SER A 88 -19.22 9.94 18.56
CA SER A 88 -19.49 11.13 17.75
C SER A 88 -18.86 12.36 18.42
N THR A 89 -17.52 12.40 18.47
CA THR A 89 -16.77 13.63 18.67
C THR A 89 -16.18 13.94 17.30
N GLU A 90 -16.56 15.07 16.72
CA GLU A 90 -16.12 15.51 15.40
C GLU A 90 -14.58 15.59 15.41
N ARG A 91 -13.92 14.59 14.82
CA ARG A 91 -12.45 14.51 14.80
C ARG A 91 -11.93 15.65 13.92
N ALA A 92 -10.91 16.37 14.41
CA ALA A 92 -10.34 17.48 13.66
C ALA A 92 -9.74 16.97 12.35
N PRO A 93 -10.08 17.56 11.18
CA PRO A 93 -9.71 17.03 9.87
C PRO A 93 -8.19 16.90 9.72
N LEU A 94 -7.73 15.80 9.11
CA LEU A 94 -6.30 15.54 8.89
C LEU A 94 -5.82 16.23 7.63
N THR A 95 -6.47 15.94 6.51
CA THR A 95 -6.17 16.50 5.18
C THR A 95 -7.21 17.52 4.72
N GLY A 96 -8.39 17.53 5.36
CA GLY A 96 -9.53 18.34 4.95
C GLY A 96 -10.41 17.68 3.89
N ILE A 97 -10.14 16.41 3.56
CA ILE A 97 -10.93 15.60 2.63
C ILE A 97 -11.45 14.37 3.39
N SER A 98 -12.76 14.32 3.64
CA SER A 98 -13.37 13.27 4.48
C SER A 98 -13.14 11.85 3.95
N ASP A 99 -13.15 11.66 2.63
CA ASP A 99 -12.94 10.35 1.99
C ASP A 99 -11.51 9.80 2.21
N ILE A 100 -10.56 10.67 2.53
CA ILE A 100 -9.16 10.32 2.83
C ILE A 100 -8.95 10.26 4.34
N ASP A 101 -9.56 11.17 5.09
CA ASP A 101 -9.40 11.27 6.54
C ASP A 101 -9.93 10.02 7.26
N GLU A 102 -11.07 9.47 6.85
CA GLU A 102 -11.65 8.29 7.52
C GLU A 102 -10.76 7.03 7.38
N PRO A 103 -10.29 6.64 6.18
CA PRO A 103 -9.30 5.57 6.03
C PRO A 103 -7.99 5.85 6.76
N LEU A 104 -7.54 7.11 6.82
CA LEU A 104 -6.32 7.47 7.54
C LEU A 104 -6.47 7.27 9.05
N TYR A 105 -7.61 7.64 9.64
CA TYR A 105 -7.86 7.36 11.05
C TYR A 105 -7.85 5.86 11.34
N GLU A 106 -8.52 5.07 10.49
CA GLU A 106 -8.53 3.60 10.62
C GLU A 106 -7.12 3.03 10.51
N LEU A 107 -6.31 3.50 9.55
CA LEU A 107 -4.93 3.08 9.38
C LEU A 107 -4.08 3.37 10.62
N VAL A 108 -4.21 4.55 11.20
CA VAL A 108 -3.49 4.92 12.43
C VAL A 108 -3.95 4.06 13.60
N ASP A 109 -5.25 3.81 13.74
CA ASP A 109 -5.79 2.93 14.78
C ASP A 109 -5.23 1.51 14.67
N LEU A 110 -5.18 0.95 13.45
CA LEU A 110 -4.59 -0.36 13.18
C LEU A 110 -3.10 -0.39 13.50
N PHE A 111 -2.37 0.63 13.05
CA PHE A 111 -0.94 0.74 13.28
C PHE A 111 -0.60 0.83 14.78
N VAL A 112 -1.26 1.72 15.53
CA VAL A 112 -1.01 1.88 16.97
C VAL A 112 -1.38 0.61 17.72
N ARG A 113 -2.50 -0.04 17.35
CA ARG A 113 -2.90 -1.32 17.95
C ARG A 113 -1.83 -2.38 17.74
N ASP A 114 -1.38 -2.58 16.49
CA ASP A 114 -0.53 -3.72 16.12
C ASP A 114 0.94 -3.51 16.50
N TYR A 115 1.42 -2.26 16.51
CA TYR A 115 2.83 -1.95 16.71
C TYR A 115 3.17 -1.28 18.04
N ILE A 116 2.20 -0.80 18.82
CA ILE A 116 2.45 -0.02 20.05
C ILE A 116 1.68 -0.58 21.22
N GLU A 117 0.35 -0.68 21.09
CA GLU A 117 -0.56 -1.03 22.17
C GLU A 117 -0.25 -2.41 22.78
N ILE A 118 0.07 -3.40 21.95
CA ILE A 118 0.31 -4.79 22.41
C ILE A 118 1.47 -4.87 23.40
N TRP A 119 2.66 -4.35 23.05
CA TRP A 119 3.82 -4.46 23.96
C TRP A 119 3.73 -3.46 25.10
N TYR A 120 3.13 -2.29 24.88
CA TYR A 120 2.96 -1.30 25.94
C TYR A 120 2.04 -1.82 27.05
N LYS A 121 0.83 -2.28 26.70
CA LYS A 121 -0.14 -2.82 27.66
C LYS A 121 0.32 -4.11 28.34
N THR A 122 1.09 -4.94 27.64
CA THR A 122 1.56 -6.24 28.16
C THR A 122 2.83 -6.12 29.01
N GLN A 123 3.75 -5.23 28.68
CA GLN A 123 5.12 -5.24 29.24
C GLN A 123 5.48 -4.00 30.05
N ILE A 124 4.73 -2.90 29.92
CA ILE A 124 5.11 -1.61 30.53
C ILE A 124 4.01 -1.08 31.46
N SER A 125 2.83 -0.77 30.93
CA SER A 125 1.77 -0.10 31.69
C SER A 125 0.41 -0.27 31.03
N SER A 126 -0.66 -0.29 31.82
CA SER A 126 -2.06 -0.33 31.33
C SER A 126 -2.67 1.07 31.15
N ASP A 127 -1.87 2.12 31.20
CA ASP A 127 -2.30 3.51 31.05
C ASP A 127 -2.70 3.83 29.60
N GLU A 128 -3.95 4.22 29.37
CA GLU A 128 -4.44 4.53 28.02
C GLU A 128 -4.02 5.93 27.54
N SER A 129 -3.63 6.83 28.46
CA SER A 129 -3.28 8.21 28.10
C SER A 129 -2.07 8.29 27.17
N PHE A 130 -1.08 7.42 27.36
CA PHE A 130 0.08 7.34 26.47
C PHE A 130 -0.31 6.94 25.04
N ILE A 131 -1.26 6.01 24.88
CA ILE A 131 -1.71 5.56 23.57
C ILE A 131 -2.44 6.68 22.84
N ASP A 132 -3.27 7.44 23.57
CA ASP A 132 -3.96 8.61 23.04
C ASP A 132 -2.98 9.73 22.64
N ASP A 133 -1.95 9.98 23.47
CA ASP A 133 -0.89 10.95 23.16
C ASP A 133 -0.12 10.56 21.90
N VAL A 134 0.22 9.28 21.73
CA VAL A 134 0.88 8.78 20.51
C VAL A 134 -0.01 8.97 19.28
N LYS A 135 -1.30 8.62 19.36
CA LYS A 135 -2.25 8.84 18.26
C LYS A 135 -2.36 10.32 17.91
N SER A 136 -2.49 11.18 18.92
CA SER A 136 -2.53 12.63 18.76
C SER A 136 -1.28 13.18 18.06
N GLY A 137 -0.09 12.69 18.44
CA GLY A 137 1.18 13.02 17.78
C GLY A 137 1.21 12.60 16.31
N ILE A 138 0.76 11.37 16.00
CA ILE A 138 0.66 10.89 14.61
C ILE A 138 -0.32 11.75 13.80
N TYR A 139 -1.51 12.06 14.34
CA TYR A 139 -2.48 12.92 13.66
C TYR A 139 -1.94 14.33 13.40
N THR A 140 -1.22 14.91 14.37
CA THR A 140 -0.57 16.21 14.22
C THR A 140 0.50 16.17 13.14
N THR A 141 1.31 15.12 13.12
CA THR A 141 2.33 14.87 12.08
C THR A 141 1.71 14.76 10.69
N ILE A 142 0.62 13.98 10.55
CA ILE A 142 -0.11 13.84 9.28
C ILE A 142 -0.68 15.19 8.83
N ARG A 143 -1.21 16.00 9.75
CA ARG A 143 -1.73 17.34 9.42
C ARG A 143 -0.62 18.26 8.91
N HIS A 144 0.50 18.35 9.63
CA HIS A 144 1.65 19.14 9.18
C HIS A 144 2.17 18.65 7.83
N LEU A 145 2.22 17.34 7.61
CA LEU A 145 2.59 16.77 6.31
C LEU A 145 1.60 17.20 5.23
N SER A 146 0.30 17.12 5.50
CA SER A 146 -0.73 17.52 4.54
C SER A 146 -0.66 19.02 4.20
N GLU A 147 -0.37 19.88 5.18
CA GLU A 147 -0.18 21.31 4.96
C GLU A 147 1.04 21.57 4.06
N ARG A 148 2.17 20.91 4.32
CA ARG A 148 3.38 21.02 3.49
C ARG A 148 3.18 20.51 2.07
N LEU A 149 2.48 19.38 1.93
CA LEU A 149 2.13 18.84 0.62
C LEU A 149 1.21 19.78 -0.19
N ARG A 150 0.43 20.62 0.49
CA ARG A 150 -0.43 21.62 -0.16
C ARG A 150 0.34 22.83 -0.68
N GLU A 151 1.53 23.10 -0.14
CA GLU A 151 2.44 24.17 -0.60
C GLU A 151 3.14 23.80 -1.94
N ILE A 152 3.09 22.53 -2.34
CA ILE A 152 3.73 22.05 -3.57
C ILE A 152 2.86 22.38 -4.79
N ASP A 153 3.47 22.95 -5.83
CA ASP A 153 2.86 23.05 -7.15
C ASP A 153 2.83 21.66 -7.81
N TRP A 154 1.73 20.95 -7.60
CA TRP A 154 1.53 19.60 -8.12
C TRP A 154 1.54 19.53 -9.65
N LEU A 155 1.18 20.60 -10.35
CA LEU A 155 1.19 20.60 -11.80
C LEU A 155 2.63 20.60 -12.31
N ASP A 156 3.45 21.55 -11.84
CA ASP A 156 4.86 21.64 -12.21
C ASP A 156 5.65 20.42 -11.73
N PHE A 157 5.39 19.95 -10.51
CA PHE A 157 6.05 18.77 -9.96
C PHE A 157 5.77 17.52 -10.81
N CYS A 158 4.49 17.25 -11.14
CA CYS A 158 4.13 16.05 -11.89
C CYS A 158 4.49 16.12 -13.36
N THR A 159 4.39 17.30 -14.00
CA THR A 159 4.58 17.43 -15.45
C THR A 159 5.98 17.86 -15.87
N GLY A 160 6.69 18.59 -15.01
CA GLY A 160 8.09 18.96 -15.21
C GLY A 160 9.01 17.99 -14.47
N THR A 161 9.06 18.11 -13.14
CA THR A 161 10.10 17.44 -12.33
C THR A 161 10.10 15.91 -12.49
N ILE A 162 8.95 15.25 -12.32
CA ILE A 162 8.87 13.79 -12.42
C ILE A 162 9.18 13.31 -13.84
N VAL A 163 8.61 13.97 -14.86
CA VAL A 163 8.78 13.60 -16.26
C VAL A 163 10.24 13.78 -16.68
N ASP A 164 10.89 14.87 -16.30
CA ASP A 164 12.30 15.14 -16.59
C ASP A 164 13.21 14.11 -15.91
N SER A 165 12.93 13.76 -14.65
CA SER A 165 13.67 12.71 -13.94
C SER A 165 13.52 11.35 -14.65
N PHE A 166 12.31 10.99 -15.06
CA PHE A 166 12.06 9.75 -15.79
C PHE A 166 12.73 9.74 -17.17
N ALA A 167 12.60 10.84 -17.93
CA ALA A 167 13.22 10.99 -19.24
C ALA A 167 14.75 10.90 -19.15
N THR A 168 15.33 11.51 -18.12
CA THR A 168 16.76 11.43 -17.81
C THR A 168 17.18 10.00 -17.51
N HIS A 169 16.46 9.29 -16.65
CA HIS A 169 16.72 7.88 -16.35
C HIS A 169 16.66 7.00 -17.62
N VAL A 170 15.63 7.17 -18.45
CA VAL A 170 15.49 6.43 -19.72
C VAL A 170 16.63 6.75 -20.68
N ARG A 171 17.06 8.01 -20.77
CA ARG A 171 18.20 8.43 -21.60
C ARG A 171 19.50 7.78 -21.12
N LEU A 172 19.79 7.84 -19.82
CA LEU A 172 20.96 7.20 -19.22
C LEU A 172 20.94 5.69 -19.47
N TYR A 173 19.80 5.03 -19.29
CA TYR A 173 19.65 3.60 -19.56
C TYR A 173 19.91 3.22 -21.02
N ARG A 174 19.37 4.00 -21.98
CA ARG A 174 19.62 3.77 -23.41
C ARG A 174 21.10 3.93 -23.75
N ASN A 175 21.75 4.97 -23.23
CA ASN A 175 23.17 5.21 -23.43
C ASN A 175 24.02 4.09 -22.80
N ALA A 176 23.66 3.62 -21.59
CA ALA A 176 24.31 2.51 -20.92
C ALA A 176 24.22 1.22 -21.75
N LYS A 177 23.06 0.96 -22.37
CA LYS A 177 22.85 -0.21 -23.24
C LYS A 177 23.68 -0.16 -24.52
N GLU A 178 23.81 1.01 -25.15
CA GLU A 178 24.71 1.16 -26.30
C GLU A 178 26.17 1.00 -25.90
N ARG A 179 26.58 1.57 -24.75
CA ARG A 179 27.94 1.42 -24.22
C ARG A 179 28.29 -0.04 -23.93
N LEU A 180 27.38 -0.77 -23.29
CA LEU A 180 27.47 -2.22 -23.05
C LEU A 180 27.70 -3.00 -24.35
N ARG A 181 27.00 -2.63 -25.42
CA ARG A 181 27.12 -3.27 -26.74
C ARG A 181 28.45 -2.98 -27.43
N LEU A 182 29.00 -1.76 -27.27
CA LEU A 182 30.22 -1.30 -27.94
C LEU A 182 31.50 -1.70 -27.20
N GLU A 183 31.51 -1.59 -25.87
CA GLU A 183 32.70 -1.78 -25.04
C GLU A 183 32.88 -3.22 -24.52
N GLN A 184 31.94 -4.12 -24.84
CA GLN A 184 31.89 -5.50 -24.29
C GLN A 184 31.98 -5.54 -22.75
N SER A 185 31.49 -4.50 -22.07
CA SER A 185 31.36 -4.53 -20.62
C SER A 185 30.34 -5.60 -20.21
N THR A 186 30.46 -6.11 -19.00
CA THR A 186 29.65 -7.25 -18.54
C THR A 186 28.41 -6.85 -17.76
N ASP A 187 28.34 -5.61 -17.25
CA ASP A 187 27.27 -5.15 -16.38
C ASP A 187 26.68 -3.80 -16.80
N ILE A 188 25.39 -3.82 -17.10
CA ILE A 188 24.62 -2.64 -17.48
C ILE A 188 24.49 -1.63 -16.33
N ARG A 189 24.49 -2.09 -15.07
CA ARG A 189 24.32 -1.22 -13.90
C ARG A 189 25.55 -0.33 -13.72
N SER A 190 26.74 -0.92 -13.79
CA SER A 190 28.01 -0.19 -13.78
C SER A 190 28.05 0.88 -14.88
N CYS A 191 27.73 0.51 -16.13
CA CYS A 191 27.66 1.49 -17.22
C CYS A 191 26.62 2.59 -16.99
N PHE A 192 25.48 2.27 -16.36
CA PHE A 192 24.46 3.26 -16.04
C PHE A 192 24.97 4.30 -15.03
N PHE A 193 25.54 3.84 -13.91
CA PHE A 193 26.03 4.73 -12.86
C PHE A 193 27.28 5.52 -13.26
N ASP A 194 28.16 4.94 -14.08
CA ASP A 194 29.29 5.68 -14.66
C ASP A 194 28.80 6.87 -15.50
N LEU A 195 27.76 6.65 -16.31
CA LEU A 195 27.14 7.72 -17.11
C LEU A 195 26.39 8.71 -16.21
N GLU A 196 25.70 8.24 -15.16
CA GLU A 196 25.06 9.13 -14.19
C GLU A 196 26.08 10.10 -13.57
N ALA A 197 27.23 9.59 -13.12
CA ALA A 197 28.32 10.41 -12.58
C ALA A 197 28.87 11.42 -13.59
N GLU A 198 28.98 11.04 -14.87
CA GLU A 198 29.47 11.90 -15.95
C GLU A 198 28.47 13.01 -16.31
N TYR A 199 27.17 12.71 -16.41
CA TYR A 199 26.15 13.64 -16.90
C TYR A 199 25.47 14.46 -15.79
N GLU A 200 25.30 13.92 -14.58
CA GLU A 200 24.57 14.53 -13.47
C GLU A 200 25.49 15.28 -12.49
N ARG A 201 26.48 16.01 -13.02
CA ARG A 201 27.38 16.88 -12.24
C ARG A 201 28.10 16.16 -11.08
N GLY A 202 28.46 14.90 -11.27
CA GLY A 202 29.13 14.09 -10.24
C GLY A 202 28.21 13.46 -9.20
N ILE A 203 26.89 13.49 -9.41
CA ILE A 203 25.94 12.71 -8.61
C ILE A 203 26.00 11.26 -9.11
N CYS A 204 26.28 10.33 -8.20
CA CYS A 204 26.25 8.89 -8.45
C CYS A 204 25.48 8.22 -7.32
N ARG A 205 24.45 7.45 -7.67
CA ARG A 205 23.57 6.77 -6.71
C ARG A 205 23.90 5.29 -6.55
N ASP A 206 25.02 4.84 -7.12
CA ASP A 206 25.47 3.45 -7.08
C ASP A 206 25.59 2.93 -5.64
N GLU A 207 26.19 3.71 -4.73
CA GLU A 207 26.38 3.30 -3.35
C GLU A 207 25.06 3.01 -2.63
N VAL A 208 24.02 3.81 -2.89
CA VAL A 208 22.71 3.66 -2.26
C VAL A 208 21.92 2.55 -2.95
N CYS A 209 21.95 2.47 -4.29
CA CYS A 209 21.13 1.54 -5.05
C CYS A 209 21.69 0.11 -5.11
N MET A 210 23.00 -0.08 -4.89
CA MET A 210 23.65 -1.39 -5.03
C MET A 210 23.86 -2.10 -3.69
N ASP A 211 23.72 -1.40 -2.57
CA ASP A 211 23.92 -1.94 -1.21
C ASP A 211 22.70 -1.66 -0.34
N LYS A 212 22.07 -2.73 0.17
CA LYS A 212 20.85 -2.66 0.99
C LYS A 212 21.08 -2.01 2.36
N ASP A 213 22.28 -2.12 2.92
CA ASP A 213 22.60 -1.47 4.19
C ASP A 213 22.78 0.04 3.99
N LYS A 214 23.41 0.46 2.89
CA LYS A 214 23.52 1.88 2.51
C LYS A 214 22.18 2.49 2.09
N GLU A 215 21.34 1.74 1.36
CA GLU A 215 19.95 2.14 1.07
C GLU A 215 19.20 2.44 2.36
N LYS A 216 19.30 1.54 3.35
CA LYS A 216 18.65 1.70 4.64
C LYS A 216 19.18 2.90 5.42
N GLU A 217 20.48 3.14 5.42
CA GLU A 217 21.08 4.32 6.06
C GLU A 217 20.59 5.62 5.41
N PHE A 218 20.58 5.68 4.08
CA PHE A 218 20.03 6.82 3.34
C PHE A 218 18.56 7.09 3.67
N LEU A 219 17.73 6.04 3.76
CA LEU A 219 16.32 6.18 4.16
C LEU A 219 16.16 6.64 5.61
N ARG A 220 17.07 6.24 6.52
CA ARG A 220 17.09 6.76 7.90
C ARG A 220 17.36 8.26 7.92
N ASP A 221 18.29 8.75 7.11
CA ASP A 221 18.60 10.17 7.01
C ASP A 221 17.40 10.97 6.47
N ILE A 222 16.74 10.45 5.43
CA ILE A 222 15.49 11.05 4.91
C ILE A 222 14.44 11.15 6.01
N VAL A 223 14.21 10.06 6.75
CA VAL A 223 13.20 10.04 7.81
C VAL A 223 13.57 10.95 8.97
N GLU A 224 14.85 11.08 9.34
CA GLU A 224 15.29 12.02 10.38
C GLU A 224 14.98 13.48 9.97
N VAL A 225 15.19 13.83 8.71
CA VAL A 225 14.82 15.14 8.16
C VAL A 225 13.31 15.35 8.18
N LEU A 226 12.53 14.34 7.77
CA LEU A 226 11.07 14.39 7.84
C LEU A 226 10.57 14.57 9.28
N ILE A 227 11.13 13.81 10.23
CA ILE A 227 10.81 13.93 11.65
C ILE A 227 11.12 15.36 12.14
N TYR A 228 12.26 15.93 11.74
CA TYR A 228 12.63 17.30 12.11
C TYR A 228 11.64 18.36 11.58
N ILE A 229 11.12 18.18 10.36
CA ILE A 229 10.20 19.14 9.73
C ILE A 229 8.77 18.98 10.26
N LEU A 230 8.36 17.75 10.59
CA LEU A 230 6.97 17.42 10.91
C LEU A 230 6.66 17.43 12.41
N LEU A 231 7.61 17.04 13.28
CA LEU A 231 7.35 16.96 14.72
C LEU A 231 7.51 18.33 15.42
N PRO A 232 6.60 18.66 16.36
CA PRO A 232 6.78 19.80 17.26
C PRO A 232 8.09 19.73 18.06
N ALA A 233 8.68 20.89 18.37
CA ALA A 233 10.00 20.98 19.01
C ALA A 233 10.08 20.32 20.41
N ASN A 234 8.96 20.22 21.12
CA ASN A 234 8.83 19.51 22.40
C ASN A 234 8.93 17.99 22.23
N GLU A 235 8.27 17.43 21.21
CA GLU A 235 8.27 15.98 20.92
C GLU A 235 9.58 15.55 20.28
N PHE A 236 10.13 16.39 19.39
CA PHE A 236 11.42 16.14 18.78
C PHE A 236 12.48 15.89 19.87
N ARG A 237 12.51 16.62 20.99
CA ARG A 237 13.54 16.46 22.04
C ARG A 237 13.64 15.06 22.67
N CYS A 238 12.63 14.20 22.53
CA CYS A 238 12.68 12.83 23.04
C CYS A 238 13.49 11.91 22.10
N VAL A 239 14.79 11.76 22.40
CA VAL A 239 15.72 10.94 21.58
C VAL A 239 15.21 9.50 21.36
N PRO A 240 14.76 8.74 22.39
CA PRO A 240 14.30 7.38 22.19
C PRO A 240 13.06 7.30 21.28
N ALA A 241 12.12 8.25 21.42
CA ALA A 241 10.93 8.29 20.58
C ALA A 241 11.28 8.57 19.12
N ARG A 242 12.18 9.53 18.84
CA ARG A 242 12.64 9.79 17.46
C ARG A 242 13.29 8.56 16.82
N VAL A 243 14.18 7.89 17.56
CA VAL A 243 14.86 6.68 17.05
C VAL A 243 13.83 5.58 16.75
N LEU A 244 12.85 5.38 17.65
CA LEU A 244 11.79 4.39 17.43
C LEU A 244 10.95 4.72 16.20
N ILE A 245 10.47 5.97 16.08
CA ILE A 245 9.68 6.43 14.93
C ILE A 245 10.46 6.25 13.63
N ARG A 246 11.75 6.63 13.63
CA ARG A 246 12.62 6.47 12.47
C ARG A 246 12.77 5.01 12.07
N GLU A 247 13.10 4.12 13.00
CA GLU A 247 13.26 2.70 12.69
C GLU A 247 11.94 2.07 12.23
N VAL A 248 10.81 2.45 12.80
CA VAL A 248 9.51 1.95 12.35
C VAL A 248 9.18 2.46 10.96
N ALA A 249 9.30 3.76 10.70
CA ALA A 249 9.01 4.34 9.39
C ALA A 249 9.91 3.77 8.28
N VAL A 250 11.20 3.56 8.56
CA VAL A 250 12.13 2.99 7.57
C VAL A 250 11.87 1.50 7.35
N ASN A 251 11.87 0.68 8.40
CA ASN A 251 11.85 -0.78 8.25
C ASN A 251 10.45 -1.33 7.94
N LEU A 252 9.38 -0.67 8.42
CA LEU A 252 8.00 -1.15 8.23
C LEU A 252 7.26 -0.35 7.15
N GLY A 253 7.74 0.85 6.80
CA GLY A 253 7.14 1.70 5.78
C GLY A 253 7.96 1.77 4.50
N LEU A 254 9.06 2.54 4.53
CA LEU A 254 9.77 2.95 3.31
C LEU A 254 10.46 1.79 2.59
N ILE A 255 11.17 0.91 3.30
CA ILE A 255 11.86 -0.23 2.65
C ILE A 255 10.84 -1.14 1.95
N PRO A 256 9.78 -1.66 2.61
CA PRO A 256 8.76 -2.46 1.94
C PRO A 256 8.10 -1.75 0.76
N PHE A 257 7.85 -0.44 0.88
CA PHE A 257 7.27 0.36 -0.19
C PHE A 257 8.21 0.44 -1.41
N ILE A 258 9.48 0.77 -1.20
CA ILE A 258 10.48 0.89 -2.27
C ILE A 258 10.70 -0.48 -2.93
N ASP A 259 10.86 -1.55 -2.15
CA ASP A 259 11.03 -2.90 -2.70
C ASP A 259 9.83 -3.32 -3.53
N MET A 260 8.61 -3.00 -3.09
CA MET A 260 7.38 -3.32 -3.83
C MET A 260 7.31 -2.57 -5.16
N TYR A 261 7.56 -1.26 -5.19
CA TYR A 261 7.47 -0.48 -6.42
C TYR A 261 8.69 -0.61 -7.33
N SER A 262 9.81 -1.13 -6.82
CA SER A 262 11.00 -1.44 -7.61
C SER A 262 10.94 -2.84 -8.23
N ASP A 263 10.00 -3.70 -7.79
CA ASP A 263 9.80 -5.03 -8.37
C ASP A 263 9.17 -4.91 -9.77
N PRO A 264 9.84 -5.40 -10.83
CA PRO A 264 9.29 -5.38 -12.18
C PRO A 264 7.94 -6.07 -12.32
N ASP A 265 7.70 -7.14 -11.55
CA ASP A 265 6.43 -7.86 -11.58
C ASP A 265 5.31 -7.01 -10.96
N ALA A 266 5.59 -6.26 -9.90
CA ALA A 266 4.62 -5.36 -9.29
C ALA A 266 4.22 -4.23 -10.25
N ILE A 267 5.20 -3.60 -10.92
CA ILE A 267 4.94 -2.59 -11.95
C ILE A 267 4.11 -3.19 -13.10
N ASN A 268 4.49 -4.37 -13.59
CA ASN A 268 3.78 -5.04 -14.67
C ASN A 268 2.32 -5.35 -14.29
N GLN A 269 2.08 -5.82 -13.07
CA GLN A 269 0.73 -6.06 -12.56
C GLN A 269 -0.09 -4.78 -12.44
N LEU A 270 0.53 -3.67 -12.02
CA LEU A 270 -0.14 -2.37 -11.98
C LEU A 270 -0.56 -1.92 -13.37
N ILE A 271 0.28 -2.13 -14.40
CA ILE A 271 -0.04 -1.77 -15.79
C ILE A 271 -1.17 -2.64 -16.35
N ILE A 272 -1.16 -3.96 -16.08
CA ILE A 272 -2.17 -4.88 -16.62
C ILE A 272 -3.54 -4.69 -15.97
N ASN A 273 -3.57 -4.31 -14.69
CA ASN A 273 -4.81 -4.19 -13.91
C ASN A 273 -5.43 -2.78 -13.93
N MET A 274 -4.81 -1.83 -14.65
CA MET A 274 -5.31 -0.46 -14.87
C MET A 274 -6.20 -0.40 -16.10
#